data_AF-A0A7S0XZ01-F1
#
_entry.id   AF-A0A7S0XZ01-F1
#
_cell.length_a   1.000
_cell.length_b   1.000
_cell.length_c   1.000
_cell.angle_alpha   90.00
_cell.angle_beta   90.00
_cell.angle_gamma   90.00
#
_symmetry.space_group_name_H-M   'P 1'
#
loop_
_entity.id
_entity.type
_entity.pdbx_description
1 polymer ?
#
loop_
_entity_poly.entity_id
_entity_poly.type
_entity_poly.pdbx_seq_one_letter_code
_entity_poly.pdbx_strand_id
1 'polypeptide(L)'
;MRSVRASDVFGKEGGTEMGFMSTTEDLEVAVKYAIRGTALLFKMTIGPNDFMVLGANVQWLSAFPAEREYLYPPLTYLSPTGKKEVVKVASGEGGRMTSFTVIGVEPRMG
;
A
#
# COMPACT_ATOMS: atom_id res chain seq x y z
N MET A 1 1.37 -2.16 -5.56
CA MET A 1 1.69 -1.74 -6.94
C MET A 1 2.21 -2.93 -7.76
N ARG A 2 1.81 -3.06 -9.02
CA ARG A 2 2.21 -4.16 -9.93
C ARG A 2 3.43 -3.79 -10.74
N SER A 3 4.28 -4.76 -11.05
CA SER A 3 5.47 -4.62 -11.91
C SER A 3 6.45 -3.51 -11.49
N VAL A 4 6.50 -3.17 -10.19
CA VAL A 4 7.37 -2.11 -9.65
C VAL A 4 8.29 -2.69 -8.58
N ARG A 5 9.51 -2.15 -8.52
CA ARG A 5 10.46 -2.32 -7.40
C ARG A 5 10.72 -0.95 -6.80
N ALA A 6 10.86 -0.88 -5.49
CA ALA A 6 11.33 0.34 -4.85
C ALA A 6 12.80 0.57 -5.24
N SER A 7 13.10 1.79 -5.70
CA SER A 7 14.47 2.23 -5.93
C SER A 7 15.16 2.52 -4.59
N ASP A 8 16.49 2.49 -4.59
CA ASP A 8 17.27 2.89 -3.41
C ASP A 8 17.04 4.36 -3.07
N VAL A 9 16.76 5.20 -4.08
CA VAL A 9 16.38 6.61 -3.90
C VAL A 9 15.07 6.71 -3.13
N PHE A 10 14.03 5.97 -3.55
CA PHE A 10 12.77 5.94 -2.81
C PHE A 10 13.00 5.51 -1.36
N GLY A 11 13.84 4.49 -1.12
CA GLY A 11 14.14 4.02 0.23
C GLY A 11 14.82 5.04 1.15
N LYS A 12 15.43 6.09 0.59
CA LYS A 12 16.12 7.17 1.34
C LYS A 12 15.30 8.46 1.40
N GLU A 13 14.67 8.82 0.28
CA GLU A 13 14.07 10.14 0.06
C GLU A 13 12.56 10.08 -0.10
N GLY A 14 11.94 8.90 -0.08
CA GLY A 14 10.52 8.73 -0.34
C GLY A 14 10.11 9.06 -1.76
N GLY A 15 8.84 9.40 -1.93
CA GLY A 15 8.29 9.81 -3.21
C GLY A 15 6.86 10.29 -3.11
N THR A 16 6.46 11.11 -4.06
CA THR A 16 5.10 11.64 -4.15
C THR A 16 4.28 10.80 -5.12
N GLU A 17 3.12 10.33 -4.68
CA GLU A 17 2.12 9.76 -5.59
C GLU A 17 1.34 10.91 -6.24
N MET A 18 1.36 10.95 -7.57
CA MET A 18 0.79 12.05 -8.35
C MET A 18 -0.72 11.89 -8.55
N GLY A 19 -1.23 10.65 -8.49
CA GLY A 19 -2.64 10.33 -8.59
C GLY A 19 -3.32 10.09 -7.24
N PHE A 20 -4.59 9.72 -7.29
CA PHE A 20 -5.25 9.15 -6.13
C PHE A 20 -4.61 7.80 -5.78
N MET A 21 -4.38 7.57 -4.48
CA MET A 21 -3.82 6.30 -4.00
C MET A 21 -4.86 5.54 -3.19
N SER A 22 -5.45 4.53 -3.83
CA SER A 22 -6.33 3.56 -3.18
C SER A 22 -5.52 2.60 -2.32
N THR A 23 -5.90 2.46 -1.06
CA THR A 23 -5.30 1.53 -0.09
C THR A 23 -6.40 0.72 0.59
N THR A 24 -6.05 -0.38 1.25
CA THR A 24 -6.98 -1.26 1.96
C THR A 24 -6.36 -1.68 3.30
N GLU A 25 -7.21 -1.89 4.30
CA GLU A 25 -6.78 -2.50 5.57
C GLU A 25 -6.66 -4.04 5.48
N ASP A 26 -7.12 -4.66 4.38
CA ASP A 26 -7.08 -6.10 4.16
C ASP A 26 -5.89 -6.51 3.27
N LEU A 27 -4.95 -7.27 3.85
CA LEU A 27 -3.78 -7.78 3.14
C LEU A 27 -4.15 -8.67 1.96
N GLU A 28 -5.21 -9.47 2.05
CA GLU A 28 -5.63 -10.35 0.96
C GLU A 28 -6.11 -9.55 -0.25
N VAL A 29 -6.83 -8.44 0.00
CA VAL A 29 -7.25 -7.50 -1.05
C VAL A 29 -6.02 -6.85 -1.68
N ALA A 30 -5.08 -6.34 -0.88
CA ALA A 30 -3.84 -5.73 -1.40
C ALA A 30 -3.04 -6.72 -2.27
N VAL A 31 -2.96 -7.99 -1.85
CA VAL A 31 -2.31 -9.06 -2.59
C VAL A 31 -3.04 -9.34 -3.91
N LYS A 32 -4.37 -9.40 -3.95
CA LYS A 32 -5.14 -9.57 -5.19
C LYS A 32 -4.80 -8.49 -6.24
N TYR A 33 -4.61 -7.26 -5.80
CA TYR A 33 -4.14 -6.17 -6.65
C TYR A 33 -2.65 -6.26 -7.04
N ALA A 34 -1.87 -7.13 -6.42
CA ALA A 34 -0.43 -7.32 -6.66
C ALA A 34 -0.07 -8.62 -7.44
N ILE A 35 -0.98 -9.58 -7.63
CA ILE A 35 -0.69 -10.95 -8.13
C ILE A 35 0.01 -11.06 -9.52
N ARG A 36 0.09 -9.99 -10.32
CA ARG A 36 0.75 -10.05 -11.64
C ARG A 36 2.18 -9.48 -11.60
N GLY A 37 3.18 -10.37 -11.59
CA GLY A 37 4.60 -10.05 -11.81
C GLY A 37 5.39 -9.73 -10.54
N THR A 38 6.43 -8.90 -10.66
CA THR A 38 7.15 -8.35 -9.49
C THR A 38 6.24 -7.32 -8.83
N ALA A 39 5.82 -7.54 -7.59
CA ALA A 39 4.94 -6.60 -6.91
C ALA A 39 5.54 -6.08 -5.60
N LEU A 40 5.28 -4.80 -5.36
CA LEU A 40 5.65 -4.07 -4.17
C LEU A 40 4.37 -3.73 -3.40
N LEU A 41 4.35 -4.06 -2.11
CA LEU A 41 3.30 -3.65 -1.19
C LEU A 41 3.84 -2.51 -0.32
N PHE A 42 3.03 -1.46 -0.19
CA PHE A 42 3.26 -0.40 0.79
C PHE A 42 2.39 -0.67 2.01
N LYS A 43 3.02 -0.68 3.19
CA LYS A 43 2.33 -0.76 4.46
C LYS A 43 2.25 0.62 5.06
N MET A 44 1.05 1.21 5.01
CA MET A 44 0.77 2.51 5.61
C MET A 44 0.93 2.41 7.12
N THR A 45 1.84 3.20 7.68
CA THR A 45 2.04 3.33 9.12
C THR A 45 1.50 4.68 9.54
N ILE A 46 0.53 4.68 10.45
CA ILE A 46 -0.10 5.89 10.96
C ILE A 46 0.03 5.85 12.47
N GLY A 47 0.59 6.91 13.04
CA GLY A 47 0.74 7.02 14.49
C GLY A 47 -0.62 7.10 15.19
N PRO A 48 -0.72 6.69 16.47
CA PRO A 48 -1.98 6.75 17.22
C PRO A 48 -2.63 8.15 17.27
N ASN A 49 -1.83 9.21 17.10
CA ASN A 49 -2.28 10.60 17.13
C ASN A 49 -2.27 11.27 15.75
N ASP A 50 -1.95 10.54 14.67
CA ASP A 50 -1.78 11.07 13.31
C ASP A 50 -3.01 10.78 12.42
N PHE A 51 -4.20 10.81 13.00
CA PHE A 51 -5.44 10.52 12.25
C PHE A 51 -5.69 11.51 11.10
N MET A 52 -5.10 12.71 11.16
CA MET A 52 -5.21 13.73 10.11
C MET A 52 -4.56 13.33 8.79
N VAL A 53 -3.62 12.38 8.80
CA VAL A 53 -2.99 11.85 7.58
C VAL A 53 -3.59 10.49 7.16
N LEU A 54 -4.66 10.04 7.79
CA LEU A 54 -5.39 8.84 7.37
C LEU A 54 -6.17 9.13 6.08
N GLY A 55 -6.13 8.20 5.12
CA GLY A 55 -6.94 8.29 3.92
C GLY A 55 -8.44 8.34 4.24
N ALA A 56 -9.24 8.89 3.34
CA ALA A 56 -10.68 8.90 3.51
C ALA A 56 -11.23 7.47 3.37
N ASN A 57 -11.98 7.00 4.37
CA ASN A 57 -12.73 5.75 4.21
C ASN A 57 -13.91 6.01 3.25
N VAL A 58 -13.86 5.35 2.09
CA VAL A 58 -14.86 5.50 1.02
C VAL A 58 -15.74 4.26 0.88
N GLN A 59 -15.70 3.33 1.83
CA GLN A 59 -16.41 2.06 1.79
C GLN A 59 -17.90 2.21 1.52
N TRP A 60 -18.55 3.21 2.13
CA TRP A 60 -20.00 3.43 2.00
C TRP A 60 -20.42 3.90 0.61
N LEU A 61 -19.50 4.49 -0.16
CA LEU A 61 -19.73 5.03 -1.49
C LEU A 61 -19.14 4.13 -2.60
N SER A 62 -18.17 3.29 -2.27
CA SER A 62 -17.42 2.49 -3.24
C SER A 62 -18.30 1.49 -3.98
N ALA A 63 -17.98 1.26 -5.25
CA ALA A 63 -18.54 0.16 -6.03
C ALA A 63 -18.07 -1.22 -5.51
N PHE A 64 -17.00 -1.25 -4.70
CA PHE A 64 -16.44 -2.45 -4.08
C PHE A 64 -16.32 -2.31 -2.56
N PRO A 65 -17.44 -2.22 -1.80
CA PRO A 65 -17.39 -1.97 -0.35
C PRO A 65 -16.60 -3.02 0.44
N ALA A 66 -16.56 -4.27 -0.04
CA ALA A 66 -15.82 -5.35 0.59
C ALA A 66 -14.29 -5.14 0.59
N GLU A 67 -13.77 -4.24 -0.25
CA GLU A 67 -12.34 -3.93 -0.32
C GLU A 67 -11.85 -3.00 0.80
N ARG A 68 -12.78 -2.39 1.56
CA ARG A 68 -12.46 -1.53 2.72
C ARG A 68 -11.42 -0.45 2.38
N GLU A 69 -11.74 0.28 1.32
CA GLU A 69 -10.82 1.24 0.73
C GLU A 69 -10.62 2.49 1.59
N TYR A 70 -9.35 2.84 1.79
CA TYR A 70 -8.91 4.15 2.29
C TYR A 70 -8.24 4.90 1.12
N LEU A 71 -8.85 6.01 0.72
CA LEU A 71 -8.43 6.79 -0.44
C LEU A 71 -7.61 8.01 -0.01
N TYR A 72 -6.39 8.10 -0.54
CA TYR A 72 -5.53 9.26 -0.37
C TYR A 72 -5.62 10.20 -1.58
N PRO A 73 -5.62 11.53 -1.37
CA PRO A 73 -5.66 12.48 -2.46
C PRO A 73 -4.36 12.47 -3.28
N PRO A 74 -4.39 13.04 -4.49
CA PRO A 74 -3.19 13.36 -5.26
C PRO A 74 -2.17 14.13 -4.43
N LEU A 75 -0.89 13.97 -4.80
CA LEU A 75 0.25 14.62 -4.15
C LEU A 75 0.51 14.13 -2.72
N THR A 76 -0.01 12.96 -2.34
CA THR A 76 0.36 12.33 -1.08
C THR A 76 1.83 11.90 -1.14
N TYR A 77 2.64 12.43 -0.24
CA TYR A 77 4.04 12.05 -0.12
C TYR A 77 4.19 10.83 0.80
N LEU A 78 4.96 9.84 0.36
CA LEU A 78 5.23 8.60 1.10
C LEU A 78 6.65 8.64 1.65
N SER A 79 6.77 8.82 2.97
CA SER A 79 8.05 8.81 3.68
C SER A 79 8.39 7.37 4.09
N PRO A 80 9.53 6.79 3.67
CA PRO A 80 9.90 5.44 4.05
C PRO A 80 10.26 5.38 5.54
N THR A 81 9.76 4.38 6.23
CA THR A 81 10.06 4.13 7.65
C THR A 81 11.40 3.40 7.86
N GLY A 82 12.07 3.01 6.78
CA GLY A 82 13.22 2.09 6.81
C GLY A 82 12.83 0.62 7.03
N LYS A 83 11.57 0.31 7.37
CA LYS A 83 11.10 -1.07 7.56
C LYS A 83 10.87 -1.73 6.20
N LYS A 84 11.51 -2.88 6.01
CA LYS A 84 11.36 -3.73 4.82
C LYS A 84 11.22 -5.18 5.26
N GLU A 85 10.21 -5.85 4.73
CA GLU A 85 9.94 -7.26 5.02
C GLU A 85 9.54 -8.01 3.75
N VAL A 86 9.68 -9.33 3.78
CA VAL A 86 9.21 -10.21 2.71
C VAL A 86 8.08 -11.05 3.27
N VAL A 87 6.86 -10.85 2.75
CA VAL A 87 5.68 -11.60 3.17
C VAL A 87 5.39 -12.67 2.12
N LYS A 88 5.19 -13.90 2.58
CA LYS A 88 4.78 -15.02 1.72
C LYS A 88 3.28 -15.24 1.89
N VAL A 89 2.53 -15.15 0.81
CA VAL A 89 1.08 -15.31 0.82
C VAL A 89 0.70 -16.46 -0.11
N ALA A 90 -0.19 -17.34 0.35
CA ALA A 90 -0.80 -18.34 -0.50
C ALA A 90 -1.73 -17.62 -1.48
N SER A 91 -1.43 -17.70 -2.77
CA SER A 91 -2.23 -17.03 -3.80
C SER A 91 -2.72 -18.03 -4.85
N GLY A 92 -4.03 -18.05 -5.10
CA GLY A 92 -4.69 -18.88 -6.13
C GLY A 92 -5.19 -20.24 -5.65
N GLU A 93 -6.05 -20.87 -6.45
CA GLU A 93 -6.47 -22.27 -6.27
C GLU A 93 -5.24 -23.18 -6.46
N GLY A 94 -4.84 -23.87 -5.40
CA GLY A 94 -3.63 -24.71 -5.35
C GLY A 94 -2.56 -24.26 -4.35
N GLY A 95 -2.77 -23.15 -3.62
CA GLY A 95 -1.94 -22.79 -2.47
C GLY A 95 -0.49 -22.38 -2.81
N ARG A 96 -0.24 -21.94 -4.05
CA ARG A 96 1.11 -21.50 -4.45
C ARG A 96 1.53 -20.30 -3.63
N MET A 97 2.64 -20.42 -2.91
CA MET A 97 3.21 -19.34 -2.12
C MET A 97 3.89 -18.32 -3.03
N THR A 98 3.40 -17.08 -3.01
CA THR A 98 4.01 -15.94 -3.69
C THR A 98 4.65 -15.01 -2.66
N SER A 99 5.90 -14.61 -2.89
CA SER A 99 6.62 -13.68 -2.03
C SER A 99 6.42 -12.24 -2.51
N PHE A 100 6.05 -11.35 -1.58
CA PHE A 100 5.90 -9.92 -1.82
C PHE A 100 6.94 -9.16 -0.99
N THR A 101 7.56 -8.14 -1.59
CA THR A 101 8.33 -7.17 -0.82
C THR A 101 7.35 -6.15 -0.25
N VAL A 102 7.41 -5.95 1.06
CA VAL A 102 6.62 -4.96 1.78
C VAL A 102 7.55 -3.87 2.30
N ILE A 103 7.20 -2.61 2.07
CA ILE A 103 7.92 -1.45 2.60
C ILE A 103 6.96 -0.65 3.45
N GLY A 104 7.38 -0.36 4.69
CA GLY A 104 6.64 0.51 5.58
C GLY A 104 6.81 1.98 5.16
N VAL A 105 5.70 2.69 4.99
CA VAL A 105 5.67 4.11 4.64
C VAL A 105 4.73 4.89 5.54
N GLU A 106 5.07 6.14 5.81
CA GLU A 106 4.22 7.12 6.49
C GLU A 106 3.72 8.14 5.47
N PRO A 107 2.41 8.35 5.34
CA PRO A 107 1.87 9.39 4.47
C PRO A 107 2.12 10.77 5.09
N ARG A 108 2.49 11.74 4.25
CA ARG A 108 2.55 13.15 4.61
C ARG A 108 1.70 13.95 3.63
N MET A 109 0.85 14.78 4.19
CA MET A 109 0.07 15.77 3.45
C MET A 109 0.69 17.14 3.74
N GLY A 110 0.94 17.92 2.69
CA GLY A 110 1.52 19.27 2.79
C GLY A 110 0.54 20.30 3.32
#